data_AF-A0A831NU90-F1
#
_entry.id   AF-A0A831NU90-F1
#
_cell.length_a   1.000
_cell.length_b   1.000
_cell.length_c   1.000
_cell.angle_alpha   90.00
_cell.angle_beta   90.00
_cell.angle_gamma   90.00
#
_symmetry.space_group_name_H-M   'P 1'
#
loop_
_entity.id
_entity.type
_entity.pdbx_description
1 polymer ?
#
loop_
_entity_poly.entity_id
_entity_poly.type
_entity_poly.pdbx_seq_one_letter_code
_entity_poly.pdbx_strand_id
1 'polypeptide(L)'
;KCKEELLLLDELSTFCERIVVSTEDGSYGYRGVITECFDEYLKREKYDIVYTCGPELMMYKVILLCCERGIRSEASLERYIRCGIGLCGSCVLDPIGLRVCCEGPVIDGNILLKTDFGKYKRDECLRRVSISGVSRS
;
A
#
# COMPACT_ATOMS: atom_id res chain seq x y z
N LYS A 1 -3.90 11.28 -12.33
CA LYS A 1 -4.01 12.22 -11.18
C LYS A 1 -3.17 13.46 -11.44
N CYS A 2 -3.74 14.64 -11.21
CA CYS A 2 -3.18 15.95 -11.53
C CYS A 2 -2.98 16.82 -10.27
N LYS A 3 -2.39 18.01 -10.44
CA LYS A 3 -2.06 18.96 -9.37
C LYS A 3 -3.30 19.40 -8.58
N GLU A 4 -4.45 19.54 -9.22
CA GLU A 4 -5.68 20.02 -8.58
C GLU A 4 -6.26 19.00 -7.57
N GLU A 5 -5.87 17.73 -7.67
CA GLU A 5 -6.26 16.67 -6.73
C GLU A 5 -5.33 16.61 -5.50
N LEU A 6 -4.26 17.41 -5.47
CA LEU A 6 -3.33 17.44 -4.35
C LEU A 6 -3.95 18.19 -3.17
N LEU A 7 -3.97 17.53 -2.03
CA LEU A 7 -4.50 18.06 -0.77
C LEU A 7 -3.41 18.01 0.29
N LEU A 8 -3.52 18.92 1.26
CA LEU A 8 -2.75 18.93 2.50
C LEU A 8 -1.23 19.12 2.34
N LEU A 9 -0.75 19.68 1.23
CA LEU A 9 0.69 19.89 1.02
C LEU A 9 1.28 20.86 2.05
N ASP A 10 0.55 21.92 2.38
CA ASP A 10 1.01 22.93 3.34
C ASP A 10 1.05 22.33 4.75
N GLU A 11 0.03 21.56 5.14
CA GLU A 11 -0.02 20.87 6.43
C GLU A 11 1.09 19.83 6.55
N LEU A 12 1.31 19.00 5.53
CA LEU A 12 2.38 18.01 5.51
C LEU A 12 3.76 18.66 5.65
N SER A 13 3.95 19.86 5.10
CA SER A 13 5.24 20.56 5.16
C SER A 13 5.66 20.90 6.60
N THR A 14 4.71 20.93 7.53
CA THR A 14 4.97 21.15 8.96
C THR A 14 5.44 19.89 9.70
N PHE A 15 5.15 18.70 9.17
CA PHE A 15 5.49 17.41 9.78
C PHE A 15 6.64 16.69 9.07
N CYS A 16 6.89 17.02 7.79
CA CYS A 16 7.87 16.33 6.96
C CYS A 16 9.06 17.24 6.64
N GLU A 17 10.29 16.75 6.87
CA GLU A 17 11.52 17.44 6.44
C GLU A 17 11.57 17.58 4.91
N ARG A 18 11.06 16.58 4.19
CA ARG A 18 10.99 16.60 2.73
C ARG A 18 9.70 15.97 2.24
N ILE A 19 9.09 16.64 1.26
CA ILE A 19 7.91 16.15 0.55
C ILE A 19 8.30 15.94 -0.91
N VAL A 20 8.02 14.74 -1.40
CA VAL A 20 8.16 14.39 -2.81
C VAL A 20 6.76 14.09 -3.34
N VAL A 21 6.37 14.80 -4.39
CA VAL A 21 5.07 14.63 -5.03
C VAL A 21 5.25 14.04 -6.41
N SER A 22 4.33 13.16 -6.79
CA SER A 22 4.26 12.56 -8.13
C SER A 22 2.87 12.76 -8.70
N THR A 23 2.76 13.32 -9.91
CA THR A 23 1.50 13.39 -10.66
C THR A 23 1.66 12.66 -12.00
N GLU A 24 0.60 11.99 -12.45
CA GLU A 24 0.69 11.16 -13.67
C GLU A 24 0.87 12.01 -14.94
N ASP A 25 0.31 13.22 -14.93
CA ASP A 25 0.41 14.19 -16.01
C ASP A 25 1.67 15.07 -15.94
N GLY A 26 2.40 15.04 -14.82
CA GLY A 26 3.54 15.91 -14.57
C GLY A 26 3.19 17.37 -14.29
N SER A 27 1.91 17.68 -14.00
CA SER A 27 1.49 19.03 -13.62
C SER A 27 2.16 19.54 -12.32
N TYR A 28 2.67 18.64 -11.46
CA TYR A 28 3.43 19.02 -10.28
C TYR A 28 4.37 17.89 -9.82
N GLY A 29 5.61 18.23 -9.48
CA GLY A 29 6.59 17.24 -8.99
C GLY A 29 7.06 16.25 -10.06
N TYR A 30 7.22 14.99 -9.66
CA TYR A 30 7.64 13.89 -10.54
C TYR A 30 6.50 13.50 -11.50
N ARG A 31 6.82 13.35 -12.78
CA ARG A 31 5.85 12.87 -13.78
C ARG A 31 5.82 11.34 -13.81
N GLY A 32 4.70 10.75 -13.40
CA GLY A 32 4.47 9.30 -13.45
C GLY A 32 3.81 8.75 -12.20
N VAL A 33 3.94 7.43 -12.01
CA VAL A 33 3.40 6.75 -10.82
C VAL A 33 4.40 6.81 -9.67
N ILE A 34 3.88 6.95 -8.45
CA ILE A 34 4.71 7.13 -7.24
C ILE A 34 5.69 5.98 -7.00
N THR A 35 5.37 4.76 -7.43
CA THR A 35 6.24 3.58 -7.26
C THR A 35 7.53 3.69 -8.07
N GLU A 36 7.49 4.33 -9.24
CA GLU A 36 8.69 4.58 -10.07
C GLU A 36 9.54 5.69 -9.44
N CYS A 37 8.89 6.76 -9.01
CA CYS A 37 9.56 7.83 -8.26
C CYS A 37 10.27 7.26 -7.02
N PHE A 38 9.58 6.42 -6.26
CA PHE A 38 10.12 5.79 -5.06
C PHE A 38 11.33 4.90 -5.34
N ASP A 39 11.31 4.07 -6.39
CA ASP A 39 12.48 3.25 -6.77
C ASP A 39 13.71 4.09 -7.09
N GLU A 40 13.54 5.25 -7.74
CA GLU A 40 14.65 6.19 -7.99
C GLU A 40 15.26 6.75 -6.69
N TYR A 41 14.44 7.04 -5.68
CA TYR A 41 14.93 7.48 -4.37
C TYR A 41 15.62 6.35 -3.61
N LEU A 42 15.08 5.13 -3.66
CA LEU A 42 15.70 3.95 -3.06
C LEU A 42 17.10 3.63 -3.63
N LYS A 43 17.43 4.08 -4.86
CA LYS A 43 18.77 3.95 -5.45
C LYS A 43 19.78 4.95 -4.89
N ARG A 44 19.31 6.10 -4.41
CA ARG A 44 20.15 7.25 -4.03
C ARG A 44 20.28 7.38 -2.51
N GLU A 45 19.32 6.85 -1.78
CA GLU A 45 19.17 7.07 -0.34
C GLU A 45 18.93 5.76 0.41
N LYS A 46 19.14 5.81 1.72
CA LYS A 46 18.87 4.71 2.63
C LYS A 46 17.71 5.08 3.54
N TYR A 47 16.84 4.11 3.77
CA TYR A 47 15.70 4.23 4.67
C TYR A 47 15.72 3.07 5.66
N ASP A 48 15.50 3.36 6.94
CA ASP A 48 15.44 2.32 7.99
C ASP A 48 14.09 1.60 8.01
N ILE A 49 13.02 2.33 7.70
CA ILE A 49 11.66 1.82 7.60
C ILE A 49 10.83 2.62 6.60
N VAL A 50 9.91 1.93 5.92
CA VAL A 50 8.97 2.50 4.96
C VAL A 50 7.54 2.19 5.39
N TYR A 51 6.71 3.22 5.48
CA TYR A 51 5.27 3.08 5.73
C TYR A 51 4.50 3.41 4.46
N THR A 52 3.50 2.60 4.11
CA THR A 52 2.69 2.84 2.91
C THR A 52 1.19 2.71 3.19
N CYS A 53 0.41 3.58 2.56
CA CYS A 53 -1.05 3.56 2.57
C CYS A 53 -1.55 3.98 1.18
N GLY A 54 -2.70 3.47 0.75
CA GLY A 54 -3.30 3.80 -0.54
C GLY A 54 -3.72 2.57 -1.34
N PRO A 55 -3.84 2.67 -2.68
CA PRO A 55 -4.28 1.57 -3.52
C PRO A 55 -3.42 0.32 -3.33
N GLU A 56 -4.06 -0.84 -3.18
CA GLU A 56 -3.37 -2.08 -2.79
C GLU A 56 -2.23 -2.49 -3.74
N LEU A 57 -2.37 -2.28 -5.05
CA LEU A 57 -1.29 -2.56 -6.01
C LEU A 57 -0.10 -1.62 -5.85
N MET A 58 -0.36 -0.36 -5.50
CA MET A 58 0.71 0.59 -5.22
C MET A 58 1.48 0.13 -3.99
N MET A 59 0.77 -0.21 -2.91
CA MET A 59 1.39 -0.71 -1.68
C MET A 59 2.15 -2.02 -1.93
N TYR A 60 1.58 -2.95 -2.71
CA TYR A 60 2.25 -4.22 -3.07
C TYR A 60 3.59 -3.98 -3.76
N LYS A 61 3.65 -3.08 -4.74
CA LYS A 61 4.91 -2.70 -5.41
C LYS A 61 5.91 -2.06 -4.44
N VAL A 62 5.47 -1.16 -3.55
CA VAL A 62 6.33 -0.55 -2.53
C VAL A 62 6.92 -1.60 -1.59
N ILE A 63 6.09 -2.50 -1.07
CA ILE A 63 6.53 -3.58 -0.16
C ILE A 63 7.51 -4.53 -0.86
N LEU A 64 7.27 -4.89 -2.13
CA LEU A 64 8.21 -5.70 -2.90
C LEU A 64 9.57 -5.02 -3.03
N LEU A 65 9.60 -3.75 -3.44
CA LEU A 65 10.85 -2.97 -3.58
C LEU A 65 11.61 -2.87 -2.25
N CYS A 66 10.90 -2.71 -1.13
CA CYS A 66 11.51 -2.70 0.20
C CYS A 66 12.09 -4.07 0.56
N CYS A 67 11.35 -5.15 0.32
CA CYS A 67 11.77 -6.52 0.60
C CYS A 67 13.03 -6.90 -0.20
N GLU A 68 13.08 -6.59 -1.49
CA GLU A 68 14.24 -6.83 -2.37
C GLU A 68 15.50 -6.13 -1.88
N ARG A 69 15.35 -4.99 -1.18
CA ARG A 69 16.45 -4.17 -0.66
C ARG A 69 16.71 -4.39 0.83
N GLY A 70 15.99 -5.30 1.49
CA GLY A 70 16.13 -5.57 2.92
C GLY A 70 15.68 -4.42 3.83
N ILE A 71 14.81 -3.54 3.34
CA ILE A 71 14.26 -2.41 4.10
C ILE A 71 12.99 -2.86 4.83
N ARG A 72 12.87 -2.54 6.13
CA ARG A 72 11.66 -2.85 6.87
C ARG A 72 10.49 -2.04 6.31
N SER A 73 9.32 -2.65 6.21
CA SER A 73 8.17 -1.94 5.65
C SER A 73 6.86 -2.41 6.25
N GLU A 74 5.92 -1.48 6.43
CA GLU A 74 4.57 -1.77 6.91
C GLU A 74 3.55 -1.11 5.99
N ALA A 75 2.40 -1.77 5.79
CA ALA A 75 1.30 -1.23 5.01
C ALA A 75 0.03 -1.12 5.85
N SER A 76 -0.66 0.01 5.74
CA SER A 76 -2.02 0.19 6.26
C SER A 76 -3.02 -0.39 5.26
N LEU A 77 -3.49 -1.61 5.53
CA LEU A 77 -4.29 -2.38 4.61
C LEU A 77 -5.78 -2.10 4.75
N GLU A 78 -6.44 -1.90 3.61
CA GLU A 78 -7.89 -1.80 3.53
C GLU A 78 -8.50 -3.12 3.03
N ARG A 79 -9.50 -3.60 3.77
CA ARG A 79 -10.34 -4.75 3.42
C ARG A 79 -11.80 -4.43 3.70
N TYR A 80 -12.72 -5.17 3.08
CA TYR A 80 -14.12 -5.07 3.44
C TYR A 80 -14.34 -5.62 4.85
N ILE A 81 -14.59 -4.73 5.80
CA ILE A 81 -14.85 -5.08 7.21
C ILE A 81 -16.35 -5.03 7.45
N ARG A 82 -16.96 -6.19 7.77
CA ARG A 82 -18.39 -6.26 8.10
C ARG A 82 -18.63 -6.21 9.60
N CYS A 83 -18.05 -7.14 10.37
CA CYS A 83 -18.32 -7.24 11.80
C CYS A 83 -17.42 -6.35 12.67
N GLY A 84 -16.20 -6.02 12.23
CA GLY A 84 -15.22 -5.28 13.04
C GLY A 84 -14.63 -6.02 14.26
N ILE A 85 -15.19 -7.17 14.64
CA ILE A 85 -14.83 -7.90 15.88
C ILE A 85 -14.26 -9.30 15.63
N GLY A 86 -13.81 -9.60 14.41
CA GLY A 86 -13.08 -10.83 14.11
C GLY A 86 -13.90 -12.10 13.90
N LEU A 87 -15.23 -12.02 13.83
CA LEU A 87 -16.12 -13.19 13.70
C LEU A 87 -16.43 -13.60 12.25
N CYS A 88 -16.69 -12.64 11.36
CA CYS A 88 -17.26 -12.96 10.04
C CYS A 88 -16.23 -13.35 8.97
N GLY A 89 -14.94 -13.07 9.19
CA GLY A 89 -13.88 -13.35 8.22
C GLY A 89 -13.88 -12.50 6.95
N SER A 90 -14.71 -11.45 6.84
CA SER A 90 -14.77 -10.62 5.62
C SER A 90 -13.46 -9.94 5.27
N CYS A 91 -12.68 -9.59 6.29
CA CYS A 91 -11.39 -8.90 6.17
C CYS A 91 -10.19 -9.84 6.36
N VAL A 92 -10.38 -11.15 6.19
CA VAL A 92 -9.31 -12.13 6.36
C VAL A 92 -8.32 -12.10 5.19
N LEU A 93 -7.04 -12.30 5.50
CA LEU A 93 -5.96 -12.52 4.54
C LEU A 93 -5.63 -14.01 4.46
N ASP A 94 -5.83 -14.59 3.29
CA ASP A 94 -5.49 -15.99 3.02
C ASP A 94 -3.98 -16.14 2.75
N PRO A 95 -3.36 -17.30 3.01
CA PRO A 95 -3.90 -18.46 3.71
C PRO A 95 -3.71 -18.39 5.23
N ILE A 96 -3.02 -17.35 5.74
CA ILE A 96 -2.59 -17.25 7.14
C ILE A 96 -3.79 -17.07 8.09
N GLY A 97 -4.90 -16.50 7.62
CA GLY A 97 -6.11 -16.32 8.42
C GLY A 97 -6.09 -15.04 9.28
N LEU A 98 -5.17 -14.11 9.01
CA LEU A 98 -5.06 -12.82 9.70
C LEU A 98 -6.28 -11.95 9.38
N ARG A 99 -6.96 -11.37 10.38
CA ARG A 99 -8.14 -10.51 10.17
C ARG A 99 -7.75 -9.05 10.36
N VAL A 100 -7.87 -8.27 9.30
CA VAL A 100 -7.45 -6.85 9.33
C VAL A 100 -8.16 -6.05 10.44
N CYS A 101 -9.40 -6.39 10.82
CA CYS A 101 -10.12 -5.68 11.89
C CYS A 101 -9.60 -5.97 13.32
N CYS A 102 -8.83 -7.03 13.53
CA CYS A 102 -8.35 -7.41 14.86
C CYS A 102 -6.82 -7.38 14.95
N GLU A 103 -6.15 -7.88 13.91
CA GLU A 103 -4.70 -7.97 13.83
C GLU A 103 -4.07 -6.89 12.93
N GLY A 104 -4.89 -6.03 12.29
CA GLY A 104 -4.44 -4.89 11.49
C GLY A 104 -4.83 -3.54 12.11
N PRO A 105 -4.97 -2.46 11.31
CA PRO A 105 -4.84 -2.40 9.84
C PRO A 105 -3.39 -2.31 9.35
N VAL A 106 -2.44 -1.95 10.22
CA VAL A 106 -1.02 -1.84 9.88
C VAL A 106 -0.34 -3.20 10.04
N ILE A 107 0.20 -3.74 8.96
CA ILE A 107 0.76 -5.10 8.92
C ILE A 107 2.17 -5.05 8.29
N ASP A 108 3.08 -5.85 8.84
CA ASP A 108 4.44 -6.03 8.32
C ASP A 108 4.45 -6.56 6.88
N GLY A 109 5.31 -5.99 6.06
CA GLY A 109 5.45 -6.31 4.63
C GLY A 109 5.81 -7.78 4.37
N ASN A 110 6.68 -8.39 5.19
CA ASN A 110 7.06 -9.78 5.01
C ASN A 110 5.92 -10.74 5.37
N ILE A 111 5.03 -10.35 6.29
CA ILE A 111 3.79 -11.07 6.55
C ILE A 111 2.85 -10.92 5.35
N LEU A 112 2.64 -9.69 4.86
CA LEU A 112 1.74 -9.40 3.74
C LEU A 112 2.11 -10.17 2.47
N LEU A 113 3.40 -10.25 2.10
CA LEU A 113 3.86 -10.99 0.91
C LEU A 113 3.54 -12.49 0.96
N LYS A 114 3.28 -13.05 2.14
CA LYS A 114 2.87 -14.44 2.32
C LYS A 114 1.35 -14.64 2.21
N THR A 115 0.60 -13.59 1.88
CA THR A 115 -0.86 -13.61 1.82
C THR A 115 -1.44 -13.43 0.39
N ASP A 116 -2.76 -13.21 0.31
CA ASP A 116 -3.50 -12.78 -0.88
C ASP A 116 -3.31 -11.29 -1.24
N PHE A 117 -2.58 -10.53 -0.42
CA PHE A 117 -2.22 -9.14 -0.67
C PHE A 117 -1.65 -8.92 -2.07
N GLY A 118 -2.21 -7.95 -2.79
CA GLY A 118 -1.86 -7.64 -4.18
C GLY A 118 -2.46 -8.59 -5.22
N LYS A 119 -3.09 -9.70 -4.83
CA LYS A 119 -3.64 -10.71 -5.75
C LYS A 119 -5.16 -10.60 -5.87
N TYR A 120 -5.87 -10.73 -4.74
CA TYR A 120 -7.32 -10.60 -4.69
C TYR A 120 -7.77 -10.08 -3.32
N LYS A 121 -9.00 -9.58 -3.25
CA LYS A 121 -9.70 -9.27 -2.01
C LYS A 121 -11.11 -9.85 -2.03
N ARG A 122 -11.81 -9.78 -0.90
CA ARG A 122 -13.23 -10.14 -0.80
C ARG A 122 -14.10 -8.91 -0.99
N ASP A 123 -15.16 -9.03 -1.80
CA ASP A 123 -16.20 -8.01 -1.93
C ASP A 123 -17.21 -8.06 -0.77
N GLU A 124 -18.25 -7.23 -0.84
CA GLU A 124 -19.34 -7.19 0.14
C GLU A 124 -20.11 -8.52 0.30
N CYS A 125 -20.10 -9.35 -0.75
CA CYS A 125 -20.73 -10.67 -0.79
C CYS A 125 -19.73 -11.80 -0.46
N LEU A 126 -18.53 -11.48 0.03
CA LEU A 126 -17.43 -12.41 0.32
C LEU A 126 -16.87 -13.14 -0.90
N ARG A 127 -17.18 -12.67 -2.12
CA ARG A 127 -16.62 -13.22 -3.36
C ARG A 127 -15.20 -12.71 -3.53
N ARG A 128 -14.29 -13.59 -3.95
CA ARG A 128 -12.92 -13.21 -4.31
C ARG A 128 -12.95 -12.41 -5.60
N VAL A 129 -12.48 -11.17 -5.54
CA VAL A 129 -12.31 -10.27 -6.67
C VAL A 129 -10.83 -9.96 -6.84
N SER A 130 -10.32 -10.16 -8.05
CA SER A 130 -8.92 -9.85 -8.36
C SER A 130 -8.67 -8.35 -8.16
N ILE A 131 -7.47 -8.02 -7.67
CA ILE A 131 -7.03 -6.63 -7.72
C ILE A 131 -6.57 -6.36 -9.16
N SER A 132 -7.27 -5.47 -9.87
CA SER A 132 -7.06 -5.17 -11.29
C SER A 132 -5.64 -4.67 -11.57
N GLY A 133 -4.78 -5.51 -12.17
CA GLY A 133 -3.40 -5.16 -12.52
C GLY A 133 -2.36 -6.26 -12.28
N VAL A 134 -2.74 -7.39 -11.67
CA VAL A 134 -1.89 -8.59 -11.56
C VAL A 134 -2.45 -9.68 -12.46
N SER A 135 -1.72 -10.00 -13.53
CA SER A 135 -2.01 -11.20 -14.33
C SER A 135 -1.86 -12.43 -13.44
N ARG A 136 -2.84 -13.34 -13.51
CA ARG A 136 -2.74 -14.67 -12.90
C ARG A 136 -1.46 -15.33 -13.43
N SER A 137 -0.43 -15.37 -12.59
CA SER A 137 0.76 -16.22 -12.79
C SER A 137 0.62 -17.41 -11.86
#